data_AF-A0A534QR59-F1
#
_entry.id   AF-A0A534QR59-F1
#
_cell.length_a   1.000
_cell.length_b   1.000
_cell.length_c   1.000
_cell.angle_alpha   90.00
_cell.angle_beta   90.00
_cell.angle_gamma   90.00
#
_symmetry.space_group_name_H-M   'P 1'
#
loop_
_entity.id
_entity.type
_entity.pdbx_description
1 polymer ?
#
loop_
_entity_poly.entity_id
_entity_poly.type
_entity_poly.pdbx_seq_one_letter_code
_entity_poly.pdbx_strand_id
1 'polypeptide(L)'
;MFLAVATLPALWAAAEQRPNDQELAETSTTLGSLSAGKGAPVSQSGASYFSEAAKLIHSDLDDNDASALYAALGRDTVELMAAEADPRESIENQPVLAQLESGLWSVLKGLAPIPSVKPDIATIHLGAGDRGSEDLILFGLGNVPGLSIVAIHRIGEKYTVLPSTALLAGRFVRDPSGQLRVPHFADERVRALDVTGDGIKEAIAEFGNYGSAGAVNVDVLRWVGGNDFFKPIFSMTLSGWIGPPCDYRFVPAGRAKDIEVTLPVVGVFDWRGEHLADKSLWKYDAG
;
A
#
# COMPACT_ATOMS: atom_id res chain seq x y z
N MET A 1 15.73 30.72 -2.13
CA MET A 1 14.56 30.96 -3.00
C MET A 1 14.68 30.01 -4.18
N PHE A 2 13.99 28.88 -4.14
CA PHE A 2 13.88 27.96 -5.28
C PHE A 2 12.40 27.85 -5.63
N LEU A 3 12.09 28.16 -6.88
CA LEU A 3 10.77 28.06 -7.49
C LEU A 3 10.35 26.59 -7.55
N ALA A 4 9.14 26.26 -7.09
CA ALA A 4 8.44 25.07 -7.56
C ALA A 4 7.76 25.41 -8.89
N VAL A 5 8.22 24.78 -9.98
CA VAL A 5 7.57 24.87 -11.30
C VAL A 5 6.74 23.60 -11.46
N ALA A 6 5.41 23.74 -11.48
CA ALA A 6 4.51 22.69 -11.96
C ALA A 6 4.39 22.82 -13.48
N THR A 7 4.93 21.86 -14.24
CA THR A 7 4.69 21.78 -15.69
C THR A 7 3.57 20.79 -15.97
N LEU A 8 2.44 21.28 -16.49
CA LEU A 8 1.37 20.49 -17.09
C LEU A 8 1.41 20.70 -18.63
N PRO A 9 1.35 19.64 -19.45
CA PRO A 9 0.97 19.79 -20.86
C PRO A 9 -0.55 19.80 -21.02
N ALA A 10 -1.03 20.63 -21.94
CA ALA A 10 -2.44 20.90 -22.20
C ALA A 10 -2.96 20.21 -23.48
N LEU A 11 -4.28 19.97 -23.48
CA LEU A 11 -5.25 19.88 -24.59
C LEU A 11 -5.33 18.59 -25.44
N TRP A 12 -6.49 17.92 -25.38
CA TRP A 12 -7.51 17.99 -26.46
C TRP A 12 -8.91 17.57 -25.96
N ALA A 13 -9.95 17.89 -26.73
CA ALA A 13 -11.37 17.87 -26.36
C ALA A 13 -12.16 16.83 -27.17
N ALA A 14 -13.23 16.24 -26.60
CA ALA A 14 -14.63 16.36 -27.07
C ALA A 14 -15.56 15.20 -26.60
N ALA A 15 -16.73 15.59 -26.06
CA ALA A 15 -18.10 15.00 -26.18
C ALA A 15 -18.34 13.54 -25.67
N GLU A 16 -19.46 13.11 -25.06
CA GLU A 16 -20.85 13.59 -24.94
C GLU A 16 -21.65 12.73 -23.89
N GLN A 17 -22.50 13.39 -23.08
CA GLN A 17 -23.78 12.98 -22.44
C GLN A 17 -24.23 11.49 -22.26
N ARG A 18 -24.44 10.99 -21.02
CA ARG A 18 -25.70 10.90 -20.19
C ARG A 18 -26.26 9.43 -20.04
N PRO A 19 -27.27 9.12 -19.19
CA PRO A 19 -27.18 8.84 -17.74
C PRO A 19 -27.79 7.45 -17.36
N ASN A 20 -27.70 7.01 -16.10
CA ASN A 20 -28.85 6.42 -15.40
C ASN A 20 -28.57 6.05 -13.94
N ASP A 21 -29.58 6.32 -13.14
CA ASP A 21 -29.83 5.91 -11.76
C ASP A 21 -30.08 4.40 -11.66
N GLN A 22 -29.63 3.77 -10.57
CA GLN A 22 -30.45 2.80 -9.83
C GLN A 22 -29.87 2.45 -8.45
N GLU A 23 -30.63 2.87 -7.46
CA GLU A 23 -30.80 2.40 -6.07
C GLU A 23 -30.75 0.87 -5.93
N LEU A 24 -30.16 0.34 -4.84
CA LEU A 24 -30.52 -0.96 -4.26
C LEU A 24 -30.07 -1.11 -2.80
N ALA A 25 -31.06 -0.88 -1.93
CA ALA A 25 -31.42 -1.57 -0.69
C ALA A 25 -30.36 -2.36 0.11
N GLU A 26 -30.23 -1.93 1.37
CA GLU A 26 -29.71 -2.69 2.50
C GLU A 26 -30.57 -3.95 2.74
N THR A 27 -29.92 -5.12 2.80
CA THR A 27 -30.49 -6.31 3.46
C THR A 27 -29.51 -6.87 4.46
N SER A 28 -29.75 -6.55 5.72
CA SER A 28 -29.25 -7.28 6.88
C SER A 28 -29.83 -8.68 6.91
N THR A 29 -29.00 -9.73 6.94
CA THR A 29 -29.44 -11.06 7.39
C THR A 29 -28.40 -11.69 8.30
N THR A 30 -28.88 -11.96 9.52
CA THR A 30 -28.34 -12.74 10.64
C THR A 30 -27.56 -14.01 10.29
N LEU A 31 -26.38 -14.15 10.91
CA LEU A 31 -25.56 -15.37 11.01
C LEU A 31 -26.29 -16.48 11.79
N GLY A 32 -26.70 -17.53 11.08
CA GLY A 32 -27.13 -18.80 11.66
C GLY A 32 -25.96 -19.78 11.75
N SER A 33 -25.81 -20.39 12.93
CA SER A 33 -24.77 -21.36 13.28
C SER A 33 -24.81 -22.61 12.39
N LEU A 34 -23.67 -23.02 11.84
CA LEU A 34 -23.50 -24.32 11.19
C LEU A 34 -22.42 -25.16 11.87
N SER A 35 -22.84 -26.38 12.18
CA SER A 35 -22.17 -27.48 12.88
C SER A 35 -20.95 -28.02 12.15
N ALA A 36 -19.94 -28.41 12.94
CA ALA A 36 -18.70 -29.05 12.53
C ALA A 36 -18.92 -30.32 11.67
N GLY A 37 -18.46 -30.24 10.42
CA GLY A 37 -18.30 -31.36 9.48
C GLY A 37 -16.85 -31.83 9.46
N LYS A 38 -16.69 -33.14 9.64
CA LYS A 38 -15.45 -33.93 9.80
C LYS A 38 -14.53 -33.81 8.55
N GLY A 39 -13.30 -33.33 8.74
CA GLY A 39 -12.23 -33.44 7.74
C GLY A 39 -11.57 -32.14 7.26
N ALA A 40 -11.72 -31.01 7.94
CA ALA A 40 -10.87 -29.85 7.66
C ALA A 40 -9.41 -30.19 8.03
N PRO A 41 -8.40 -29.85 7.20
CA PRO A 41 -7.02 -29.87 7.66
C PRO A 41 -6.93 -29.05 8.95
N VAL A 42 -6.12 -29.53 9.90
CA VAL A 42 -5.88 -28.80 11.15
C VAL A 42 -5.31 -27.44 10.75
N SER A 43 -6.12 -26.39 10.83
CA SER A 43 -5.69 -25.02 10.56
C SER A 43 -4.47 -24.76 11.45
N GLN A 44 -3.30 -24.69 10.82
CA GLN A 44 -2.10 -24.30 11.51
C GLN A 44 -2.24 -22.81 11.80
N SER A 45 -1.82 -22.39 13.00
CA SER A 45 -1.79 -20.96 13.31
C SER A 45 -0.97 -20.23 12.24
N GLY A 46 -1.47 -19.13 11.67
CA GLY A 46 -0.76 -18.35 10.65
C GLY A 46 0.70 -18.05 11.01
N ALA A 47 1.03 -17.96 12.30
CA ALA A 47 2.39 -17.81 12.81
C ALA A 47 3.37 -18.95 12.44
N SER A 48 2.91 -20.18 12.18
CA SER A 48 3.80 -21.29 11.83
C SER A 48 4.43 -21.12 10.45
N TYR A 49 3.72 -20.49 9.52
CA TYR A 49 4.21 -20.22 8.16
C TYR A 49 5.38 -19.23 8.16
N PHE A 50 5.40 -18.27 9.10
CA PHE A 50 6.35 -17.16 9.11
C PHE A 50 7.61 -17.42 9.96
N SER A 51 7.90 -18.68 10.29
CA SER A 51 9.03 -19.02 11.16
C SER A 51 10.41 -18.70 10.56
N GLU A 52 10.52 -18.66 9.23
CA GLU A 52 11.75 -18.29 8.53
C GLU A 52 11.95 -16.78 8.53
N ALA A 53 10.93 -16.01 8.12
CA ALA A 53 10.97 -14.55 8.21
C ALA A 53 11.25 -14.05 9.65
N ALA A 54 10.67 -14.71 10.66
CA ALA A 54 10.90 -14.39 12.07
C ALA A 54 12.36 -14.56 12.55
N LYS A 55 13.17 -15.38 11.87
CA LYS A 55 14.61 -15.52 12.18
C LYS A 55 15.47 -14.44 11.56
N LEU A 56 14.97 -13.77 10.52
CA LEU A 56 15.72 -12.80 9.72
C LEU A 56 15.49 -11.35 10.19
N ILE A 57 14.42 -11.07 10.92
CA ILE A 57 14.10 -9.73 11.38
C ILE A 57 14.99 -9.29 12.55
N HIS A 58 15.61 -8.11 12.43
CA HIS A 58 16.32 -7.39 13.49
C HIS A 58 16.30 -5.88 13.22
N SER A 59 16.81 -5.07 14.17
CA SER A 59 16.75 -3.60 14.12
C SER A 59 17.60 -2.96 13.03
N ASP A 60 18.64 -3.63 12.58
CA ASP A 60 19.68 -3.07 11.71
C ASP A 60 19.87 -3.91 10.43
N LEU A 61 18.84 -3.94 9.57
CA LEU A 61 18.90 -4.68 8.30
C LEU A 61 19.82 -3.95 7.30
N ASP A 62 20.83 -4.65 6.77
CA ASP A 62 21.56 -4.19 5.60
C ASP A 62 20.82 -4.56 4.29
N ASP A 63 21.34 -4.14 3.13
CA ASP A 63 20.73 -4.40 1.81
C ASP A 63 20.46 -5.92 1.58
N ASN A 64 21.36 -6.79 2.06
CA ASN A 64 21.24 -8.24 1.87
C ASN A 64 20.22 -8.83 2.83
N ASP A 65 20.25 -8.43 4.10
CA ASP A 65 19.30 -8.89 5.13
C ASP A 65 17.88 -8.45 4.78
N ALA A 66 17.70 -7.21 4.32
CA ALA A 66 16.42 -6.69 3.85
C ALA A 66 15.91 -7.48 2.63
N SER A 67 16.77 -7.79 1.66
CA SER A 67 16.42 -8.62 0.51
C SER A 67 16.06 -10.06 0.90
N ALA A 68 16.79 -10.65 1.86
CA ALA A 68 16.51 -11.99 2.36
C ALA A 68 15.18 -12.04 3.12
N LEU A 69 14.91 -11.04 3.95
CA LEU A 69 13.66 -10.90 4.68
C LEU A 69 12.48 -10.69 3.72
N TYR A 70 12.62 -9.82 2.71
CA TYR A 70 11.60 -9.62 1.67
C TYR A 70 11.23 -10.94 0.96
N ALA A 71 12.26 -11.70 0.55
CA ALA A 71 12.06 -12.99 -0.11
C ALA A 71 11.39 -14.03 0.80
N ALA A 72 11.79 -14.10 2.08
CA ALA A 72 11.20 -14.98 3.06
C ALA A 72 9.72 -14.62 3.33
N LEU A 73 9.42 -13.34 3.58
CA LEU A 73 8.04 -12.87 3.76
C LEU A 73 7.15 -13.18 2.56
N GLY A 74 7.65 -12.97 1.34
CA GLY A 74 6.94 -13.32 0.12
C GLY A 74 6.65 -14.82 0.02
N ARG A 75 7.65 -15.67 0.25
CA ARG A 75 7.50 -17.13 0.20
C ARG A 75 6.55 -17.66 1.28
N ASP A 76 6.74 -17.24 2.53
CA ASP A 76 5.95 -17.68 3.68
C ASP A 76 4.47 -17.27 3.51
N THR A 77 4.22 -16.07 2.95
CA THR A 77 2.87 -15.62 2.58
C THR A 77 2.27 -16.47 1.46
N VAL A 78 3.04 -16.80 0.42
CA VAL A 78 2.55 -17.67 -0.66
C VAL A 78 2.18 -19.06 -0.13
N GLU A 79 2.98 -19.61 0.79
CA GLU A 79 2.69 -20.90 1.40
C GLU A 79 1.37 -20.87 2.20
N LEU A 80 1.17 -19.84 3.02
CA LEU A 80 -0.08 -19.61 3.74
C LEU A 80 -1.27 -19.49 2.76
N MET A 81 -1.15 -18.62 1.75
CA MET A 81 -2.24 -18.34 0.82
C MET A 81 -2.58 -19.56 -0.05
N ALA A 82 -1.59 -20.34 -0.47
CA ALA A 82 -1.82 -21.55 -1.25
C ALA A 82 -2.49 -22.66 -0.43
N ALA A 83 -2.30 -22.69 0.89
CA ALA A 83 -2.91 -23.66 1.78
C ALA A 83 -4.36 -23.30 2.16
N GLU A 84 -4.64 -22.02 2.38
CA GLU A 84 -5.84 -21.58 3.10
C GLU A 84 -6.78 -20.70 2.26
N ALA A 85 -6.32 -20.09 1.16
CA ALA A 85 -7.15 -19.21 0.34
C ALA A 85 -7.95 -19.99 -0.70
N ASP A 86 -9.23 -19.65 -0.90
CA ASP A 86 -10.04 -20.17 -2.00
C ASP A 86 -9.63 -19.49 -3.32
N PRO A 87 -9.05 -20.22 -4.29
CA PRO A 87 -8.60 -19.68 -5.58
C PRO A 87 -9.71 -19.10 -6.46
N ARG A 88 -10.97 -19.43 -6.20
CA ARG A 88 -12.12 -18.95 -6.99
C ARG A 88 -12.67 -17.62 -6.49
N GLU A 89 -12.42 -17.27 -5.25
CA GLU A 89 -12.96 -16.07 -4.63
C GLU A 89 -11.92 -14.96 -4.49
N SER A 90 -12.40 -13.72 -4.49
CA SER A 90 -11.58 -12.55 -4.17
C SER A 90 -10.93 -12.72 -2.81
N ILE A 91 -9.65 -12.33 -2.70
CA ILE A 91 -8.92 -12.45 -1.44
C ILE A 91 -9.44 -11.47 -0.37
N GLU A 92 -10.07 -10.35 -0.76
CA GLU A 92 -10.39 -9.22 0.12
C GLU A 92 -11.29 -9.58 1.30
N ASN A 93 -12.09 -10.64 1.17
CA ASN A 93 -13.07 -11.06 2.18
C ASN A 93 -12.75 -12.42 2.79
N GLN A 94 -11.57 -12.98 2.52
CA GLN A 94 -11.24 -14.33 2.97
C GLN A 94 -10.63 -14.34 4.38
N PRO A 95 -10.97 -15.35 5.21
CA PRO A 95 -10.42 -15.50 6.56
C PRO A 95 -8.88 -15.59 6.61
N VAL A 96 -8.24 -16.03 5.53
CA VAL A 96 -6.78 -16.13 5.42
C VAL A 96 -6.05 -14.80 5.66
N LEU A 97 -6.69 -13.65 5.42
CA LEU A 97 -6.10 -12.34 5.72
C LEU A 97 -5.85 -12.13 7.21
N ALA A 98 -6.70 -12.67 8.08
CA ALA A 98 -6.47 -12.64 9.53
C ALA A 98 -5.31 -13.56 9.94
N GLN A 99 -5.11 -14.68 9.23
CA GLN A 99 -3.95 -15.54 9.44
C GLN A 99 -2.65 -14.86 8.98
N LEU A 100 -2.69 -14.14 7.84
CA LEU A 100 -1.57 -13.32 7.37
C LEU A 100 -1.21 -12.26 8.41
N GLU A 101 -2.19 -11.50 8.89
CA GLU A 101 -1.96 -10.47 9.91
C GLU A 101 -1.33 -11.08 11.18
N SER A 102 -1.88 -12.19 11.69
CA SER A 102 -1.30 -12.89 12.83
C SER A 102 0.12 -13.40 12.56
N GLY A 103 0.40 -13.86 11.35
CA GLY A 103 1.72 -14.29 10.90
C GLY A 103 2.73 -13.15 10.92
N LEU A 104 2.39 -12.02 10.32
CA LEU A 104 3.23 -10.81 10.32
C LEU A 104 3.47 -10.29 11.75
N TRP A 105 2.44 -10.25 12.60
CA TRP A 105 2.62 -9.93 14.02
C TRP A 105 3.59 -10.88 14.73
N SER A 106 3.63 -12.16 14.35
CA SER A 106 4.56 -13.12 14.94
C SER A 106 6.02 -12.85 14.55
N VAL A 107 6.27 -12.39 13.32
CA VAL A 107 7.59 -11.93 12.86
C VAL A 107 8.05 -10.77 13.73
N LEU A 108 7.18 -9.78 13.93
CA LEU A 108 7.50 -8.56 14.68
C LEU A 108 7.85 -8.79 16.15
N LYS A 109 7.47 -9.92 16.76
CA LYS A 109 7.88 -10.27 18.14
C LYS A 109 9.40 -10.38 18.31
N GLY A 110 10.14 -10.61 17.22
CA GLY A 110 11.60 -10.63 17.22
C GLY A 110 12.22 -9.24 17.45
N LEU A 111 11.46 -8.16 17.26
CA LEU A 111 11.90 -6.80 17.54
C LEU A 111 11.59 -6.45 19.01
N ALA A 112 12.60 -5.94 19.72
CA ALA A 112 12.41 -5.31 21.04
C ALA A 112 11.26 -4.28 20.95
N PRO A 113 10.51 -3.99 22.03
CA PRO A 113 9.25 -3.26 21.94
C PRO A 113 9.46 -1.85 21.35
N ILE A 114 9.22 -1.72 20.05
CA ILE A 114 9.11 -0.46 19.34
C ILE A 114 7.60 -0.20 19.22
N PRO A 115 7.03 0.70 20.04
CA PRO A 115 5.57 0.87 20.20
C PRO A 115 4.82 1.36 18.95
N SER A 116 5.47 1.47 17.80
CA SER A 116 4.90 1.97 16.53
C SER A 116 4.99 0.98 15.36
N VAL A 117 5.57 -0.21 15.54
CA VAL A 117 5.68 -1.22 14.47
C VAL A 117 4.38 -2.01 14.39
N LYS A 118 3.69 -1.95 13.25
CA LYS A 118 2.50 -2.73 12.96
C LYS A 118 2.52 -3.18 11.49
N PRO A 119 1.97 -4.34 11.16
CA PRO A 119 1.76 -4.71 9.77
C PRO A 119 0.63 -3.86 9.18
N ASP A 120 0.85 -3.36 7.97
CA ASP A 120 -0.19 -2.80 7.13
C ASP A 120 -0.44 -3.77 5.98
N ILE A 121 -1.70 -4.19 5.78
CA ILE A 121 -2.10 -5.12 4.72
C ILE A 121 -3.12 -4.41 3.83
N ALA A 122 -2.93 -4.50 2.53
CA ALA A 122 -3.84 -4.02 1.52
C ALA A 122 -4.08 -5.11 0.46
N THR A 123 -5.31 -5.16 -0.04
CA THR A 123 -5.71 -6.09 -1.09
C THR A 123 -6.45 -5.34 -2.19
N ILE A 124 -6.24 -5.77 -3.44
CA ILE A 124 -6.90 -5.21 -4.62
C ILE A 124 -7.43 -6.38 -5.43
N HIS A 125 -8.75 -6.49 -5.53
CA HIS A 125 -9.38 -7.41 -6.49
C HIS A 125 -9.36 -6.80 -7.90
N LEU A 126 -8.78 -7.51 -8.86
CA LEU A 126 -8.66 -7.08 -10.26
C LEU A 126 -9.74 -7.67 -11.16
N GLY A 127 -10.41 -8.73 -10.70
CA GLY A 127 -11.50 -9.40 -11.40
C GLY A 127 -11.44 -10.91 -11.24
N ALA A 128 -12.40 -11.61 -11.84
CA ALA A 128 -12.46 -13.06 -11.85
C ALA A 128 -12.61 -13.58 -13.27
N GLY A 129 -11.96 -14.71 -13.57
CA GLY A 129 -12.07 -15.39 -14.86
C GLY A 129 -11.98 -16.91 -14.73
N ASP A 130 -11.81 -17.60 -15.85
CA ASP A 130 -11.79 -19.07 -15.91
C ASP A 130 -10.70 -19.68 -15.02
N ARG A 131 -9.59 -18.96 -14.87
CA ARG A 131 -8.43 -19.34 -14.05
C ARG A 131 -8.62 -19.08 -12.54
N GLY A 132 -9.71 -18.45 -12.14
CA GLY A 132 -9.99 -18.06 -10.75
C GLY A 132 -9.97 -16.54 -10.57
N SER A 133 -9.91 -16.13 -9.29
CA SER A 133 -9.80 -14.72 -8.90
C SER A 133 -8.41 -14.17 -9.21
N GLU A 134 -8.36 -12.94 -9.70
CA GLU A 134 -7.14 -12.17 -9.85
C GLU A 134 -7.08 -11.09 -8.76
N ASP A 135 -6.02 -11.14 -7.94
CA ASP A 135 -5.87 -10.27 -6.79
C ASP A 135 -4.42 -9.79 -6.64
N LEU A 136 -4.24 -8.65 -6.00
CA LEU A 136 -2.97 -8.20 -5.46
C LEU A 136 -3.05 -8.22 -3.94
N ILE A 137 -2.00 -8.75 -3.32
CA ILE A 137 -1.81 -8.76 -1.88
C ILE A 137 -0.56 -7.94 -1.60
N LEU A 138 -0.71 -6.86 -0.85
CA LEU A 138 0.35 -5.91 -0.54
C LEU A 138 0.47 -5.81 0.97
N PHE A 139 1.69 -5.82 1.50
CA PHE A 139 1.89 -5.58 2.92
C PHE A 139 3.25 -4.99 3.25
N GLY A 140 3.28 -4.16 4.29
CA GLY A 140 4.49 -3.59 4.87
C GLY A 140 4.59 -3.93 6.36
N LEU A 141 5.81 -3.93 6.88
CA LEU A 141 6.09 -3.98 8.32
C LEU A 141 6.52 -2.57 8.73
N GLY A 142 5.55 -1.72 9.12
CA GLY A 142 5.81 -0.31 9.38
C GLY A 142 6.94 -0.12 10.39
N ASN A 143 7.77 0.92 10.20
CA ASN A 143 8.96 1.21 11.00
C ASN A 143 10.03 0.09 11.05
N VAL A 144 10.10 -0.79 10.04
CA VAL A 144 11.25 -1.67 9.81
C VAL A 144 12.13 -1.06 8.71
N PRO A 145 13.25 -0.40 9.07
CA PRO A 145 14.02 0.37 8.09
C PRO A 145 14.59 -0.51 6.98
N GLY A 146 14.53 -0.01 5.74
CA GLY A 146 15.08 -0.68 4.55
C GLY A 146 14.25 -1.84 4.00
N LEU A 147 13.19 -2.28 4.69
CA LEU A 147 12.31 -3.33 4.18
C LEU A 147 11.20 -2.75 3.29
N SER A 148 11.26 -3.08 2.01
CA SER A 148 10.23 -2.67 1.04
C SER A 148 8.88 -3.36 1.25
N ILE A 149 7.79 -2.66 0.86
CA ILE A 149 6.45 -3.26 0.75
C ILE A 149 6.49 -4.52 -0.13
N VAL A 150 6.06 -5.65 0.43
CA VAL A 150 5.91 -6.91 -0.31
C VAL A 150 4.65 -6.85 -1.15
N ALA A 151 4.77 -7.21 -2.42
CA ALA A 151 3.65 -7.31 -3.34
C ALA A 151 3.58 -8.69 -3.98
N ILE A 152 2.39 -9.29 -3.97
CA ILE A 152 2.12 -10.62 -4.52
C ILE A 152 0.95 -10.50 -5.49
N HIS A 153 1.18 -10.89 -6.73
CA HIS A 153 0.13 -11.06 -7.72
C HIS A 153 -0.38 -12.49 -7.70
N ARG A 154 -1.69 -12.65 -7.60
CA ARG A 154 -2.39 -13.92 -7.55
C ARG A 154 -3.34 -14.03 -8.73
N ILE A 155 -3.30 -15.18 -9.42
CA ILE A 155 -4.31 -15.58 -10.41
C ILE A 155 -4.73 -17.01 -10.07
N GLY A 156 -5.89 -17.17 -9.46
CA GLY A 156 -6.38 -18.46 -8.96
C GLY A 156 -5.41 -19.06 -7.95
N GLU A 157 -4.89 -20.24 -8.28
CA GLU A 157 -3.91 -20.98 -7.45
C GLU A 157 -2.47 -20.50 -7.66
N LYS A 158 -2.21 -19.65 -8.67
CA LYS A 158 -0.86 -19.20 -9.00
C LYS A 158 -0.54 -17.90 -8.30
N TYR A 159 0.59 -17.88 -7.59
CA TYR A 159 1.13 -16.70 -6.91
C TYR A 159 2.47 -16.29 -7.52
N THR A 160 2.72 -14.99 -7.60
CA THR A 160 3.99 -14.41 -8.07
C THR A 160 4.36 -13.26 -7.14
N VAL A 161 5.43 -13.45 -6.37
CA VAL A 161 6.03 -12.36 -5.58
C VAL A 161 6.69 -11.39 -6.56
N LEU A 162 6.26 -10.14 -6.53
CA LEU A 162 6.81 -9.10 -7.38
C LEU A 162 8.17 -8.63 -6.85
N PRO A 163 9.02 -8.03 -7.69
CA PRO A 163 10.26 -7.41 -7.23
C PRO A 163 9.99 -6.32 -6.18
N SER A 164 10.91 -6.12 -5.24
CA SER A 164 10.80 -5.06 -4.20
C SER A 164 10.68 -3.65 -4.77
N THR A 165 11.02 -3.47 -6.05
CA THR A 165 10.90 -2.22 -6.79
C THR A 165 9.51 -1.95 -7.35
N ALA A 166 8.56 -2.89 -7.25
CA ALA A 166 7.28 -2.84 -7.95
C ALA A 166 6.42 -1.61 -7.59
N LEU A 167 6.51 -1.11 -6.34
CA LEU A 167 5.76 0.06 -5.87
C LEU A 167 6.56 1.35 -5.88
N LEU A 168 7.84 1.33 -6.27
CA LEU A 168 8.71 2.49 -6.10
C LEU A 168 8.47 3.62 -7.11
N ALA A 169 7.55 3.47 -8.08
CA ALA A 169 7.26 4.51 -9.09
C ALA A 169 8.51 5.08 -9.79
N GLY A 170 9.56 4.26 -9.97
CA GLY A 170 10.84 4.69 -10.55
C GLY A 170 11.77 5.44 -9.58
N ARG A 171 11.51 5.43 -8.27
CA ARG A 171 12.38 5.99 -7.23
C ARG A 171 13.61 5.10 -7.06
N PHE A 172 14.73 5.59 -7.59
CA PHE A 172 16.05 5.02 -7.38
C PHE A 172 17.00 6.11 -6.88
N VAL A 173 17.89 5.74 -5.96
CA VAL A 173 18.97 6.61 -5.50
C VAL A 173 20.28 6.20 -6.15
N ARG A 174 21.16 7.16 -6.44
CA ARG A 174 22.54 6.83 -6.87
C ARG A 174 23.42 6.68 -5.64
N ASP A 175 24.12 5.57 -5.55
CA ASP A 175 25.16 5.39 -4.53
C ASP A 175 26.41 6.25 -4.87
N PRO A 176 27.39 6.37 -3.95
CA PRO A 176 28.61 7.14 -4.21
C PRO A 176 29.44 6.63 -5.39
N SER A 177 29.22 5.40 -5.85
CA SER A 177 29.86 4.83 -7.05
C SER A 177 29.11 5.15 -8.35
N GLY A 178 27.94 5.78 -8.25
CA GLY A 178 27.07 6.16 -9.38
C GLY A 178 26.06 5.08 -9.78
N GLN A 179 26.05 3.93 -9.10
CA GLN A 179 25.08 2.85 -9.36
C GLN A 179 23.71 3.20 -8.76
N LEU A 180 22.64 2.85 -9.49
CA LEU A 180 21.28 3.00 -8.99
C LEU A 180 20.98 1.89 -7.98
N ARG A 181 20.43 2.28 -6.83
CA ARG A 181 19.98 1.41 -5.75
C ARG A 181 18.55 1.75 -5.34
N VAL A 182 17.91 0.76 -4.72
CA VAL A 182 16.63 0.96 -4.04
C VAL A 182 16.87 1.85 -2.82
N PRO A 183 16.11 2.96 -2.66
CA PRO A 183 16.20 3.77 -1.45
C PRO A 183 15.79 2.97 -0.22
N HIS A 184 16.50 3.16 0.90
CA HIS A 184 16.09 2.62 2.19
C HIS A 184 15.21 3.64 2.89
N PHE A 185 13.93 3.29 3.05
CA PHE A 185 12.99 4.09 3.81
C PHE A 185 12.98 3.69 5.27
N ALA A 186 12.62 4.64 6.12
CA ALA A 186 12.50 4.50 7.55
C ALA A 186 11.20 3.81 7.97
N ASP A 187 10.14 4.14 7.25
CA ASP A 187 8.78 3.65 7.46
C ASP A 187 8.13 3.48 6.09
N GLU A 188 7.53 2.32 5.85
CA GLU A 188 6.77 2.04 4.63
C GLU A 188 5.38 1.55 5.00
N ARG A 189 4.36 2.15 4.41
CA ARG A 189 2.96 1.80 4.66
C ARG A 189 2.21 1.64 3.36
N VAL A 190 1.20 0.78 3.39
CA VAL A 190 0.36 0.53 2.21
C VAL A 190 -1.11 0.44 2.60
N ARG A 191 -1.97 1.00 1.75
CA ARG A 191 -3.43 0.80 1.78
C ARG A 191 -3.97 0.72 0.36
N ALA A 192 -5.21 0.25 0.22
CA ALA A 192 -5.90 0.19 -1.07
C ALA A 192 -7.22 0.96 -1.00
N LEU A 193 -7.51 1.77 -2.02
CA LEU A 193 -8.73 2.57 -2.10
C LEU A 193 -9.10 2.80 -3.56
N ASP A 194 -10.40 2.80 -3.88
CA ASP A 194 -10.89 3.29 -5.18
C ASP A 194 -10.86 4.83 -5.18
N VAL A 195 -9.77 5.37 -5.71
CA VAL A 195 -9.49 6.81 -5.84
C VAL A 195 -10.11 7.33 -7.13
N THR A 196 -10.04 6.57 -8.22
CA THR A 196 -10.51 7.01 -9.54
C THR A 196 -12.02 6.88 -9.72
N GLY A 197 -12.69 6.09 -8.88
CA GLY A 197 -14.14 5.88 -8.90
C GLY A 197 -14.62 4.91 -9.97
N ASP A 198 -13.71 4.10 -10.52
CA ASP A 198 -14.00 3.12 -11.57
C ASP A 198 -14.28 1.71 -11.03
N GLY A 199 -14.32 1.56 -9.70
CA GLY A 199 -14.57 0.30 -9.02
C GLY A 199 -13.33 -0.56 -8.81
N ILE A 200 -12.15 -0.14 -9.27
CA ILE A 200 -10.88 -0.84 -9.05
C ILE A 200 -10.02 -0.03 -8.10
N LYS A 201 -9.58 -0.64 -6.99
CA LYS A 201 -8.76 0.04 -5.99
C LYS A 201 -7.34 0.30 -6.52
N GLU A 202 -6.80 1.47 -6.21
CA GLU A 202 -5.38 1.79 -6.33
C GLU A 202 -4.62 1.47 -5.05
N ALA A 203 -3.34 1.12 -5.20
CA ALA A 203 -2.42 1.04 -4.07
C ALA A 203 -1.96 2.45 -3.69
N ILE A 204 -2.04 2.76 -2.41
CA ILE A 204 -1.52 4.00 -1.82
C ILE A 204 -0.31 3.60 -0.98
N ALA A 205 0.88 3.89 -1.48
CA ALA A 205 2.14 3.59 -0.82
C ALA A 205 2.71 4.85 -0.18
N GLU A 206 3.08 4.77 1.10
CA GLU A 206 3.74 5.83 1.84
C GLU A 206 5.17 5.41 2.17
N PHE A 207 6.13 6.29 1.90
CA PHE A 207 7.56 6.06 2.14
C PHE A 207 8.15 7.21 2.96
N GLY A 208 8.40 6.97 4.24
CA GLY A 208 8.98 7.92 5.20
C GLY A 208 10.51 7.86 5.23
N ASN A 209 11.17 9.00 5.40
CA ASN A 209 12.61 9.10 5.65
C ASN A 209 12.88 9.60 7.08
N TYR A 210 13.90 9.03 7.76
CA TYR A 210 14.40 9.58 9.03
C TYR A 210 15.16 10.90 8.79
N GLY A 211 14.89 11.93 9.59
CA GLY A 211 15.60 13.22 9.52
C GLY A 211 14.84 14.37 10.18
N SER A 212 15.53 15.50 10.43
CA SER A 212 14.98 16.68 11.14
C SER A 212 13.82 17.39 10.44
N ALA A 213 13.52 17.03 9.19
CA ALA A 213 12.44 17.60 8.38
C ALA A 213 11.41 16.56 7.90
N GLY A 214 11.45 15.34 8.46
CA GLY A 214 10.53 14.20 8.21
C GLY A 214 9.76 14.26 6.89
N ALA A 215 10.32 13.69 5.82
CA ALA A 215 9.65 13.66 4.53
C ALA A 215 8.91 12.34 4.36
N VAL A 216 7.62 12.42 4.02
CA VAL A 216 6.79 11.27 3.65
C VAL A 216 6.42 11.41 2.18
N ASN A 217 6.82 10.46 1.36
CA ASN A 217 6.38 10.36 -0.02
C ASN A 217 5.08 9.58 -0.05
N VAL A 218 4.11 10.04 -0.84
CA VAL A 218 2.84 9.35 -1.03
C VAL A 218 2.66 9.12 -2.52
N ASP A 219 2.49 7.86 -2.92
CA ASP A 219 2.23 7.47 -4.30
C ASP A 219 0.87 6.75 -4.38
N VAL A 220 0.04 7.17 -5.34
CA VAL A 220 -1.18 6.46 -5.75
C VAL A 220 -0.88 5.74 -7.05
N LEU A 221 -0.99 4.42 -6.99
CA LEU A 221 -0.44 3.48 -7.96
C LEU A 221 -1.57 2.61 -8.52
N ARG A 222 -1.74 2.64 -9.84
CA ARG A 222 -2.71 1.81 -10.56
C ARG A 222 -2.04 0.55 -11.08
N TRP A 223 -2.63 -0.61 -10.83
CA TRP A 223 -2.18 -1.85 -11.46
C TRP A 223 -2.36 -1.79 -12.98
N VAL A 224 -1.29 -2.10 -13.72
CA VAL A 224 -1.29 -2.19 -15.18
C VAL A 224 -0.76 -3.53 -15.68
N GLY A 225 -0.16 -4.34 -14.80
CA GLY A 225 0.43 -5.63 -15.13
C GLY A 225 1.69 -5.52 -16.01
N GLY A 226 2.11 -6.64 -16.59
CA GLY A 226 3.30 -6.69 -17.45
C GLY A 226 4.60 -6.43 -16.68
N ASN A 227 5.57 -5.78 -17.33
CA ASN A 227 6.86 -5.44 -16.73
C ASN A 227 6.82 -4.18 -15.87
N ASP A 228 5.77 -3.35 -16.03
CA ASP A 228 5.64 -2.09 -15.31
C ASP A 228 4.92 -2.27 -13.97
N PHE A 229 4.12 -3.34 -13.84
CA PHE A 229 3.32 -3.73 -12.66
C PHE A 229 2.32 -2.65 -12.22
N PHE A 230 2.83 -1.52 -11.72
CA PHE A 230 2.08 -0.37 -11.25
C PHE A 230 2.50 0.91 -11.98
N LYS A 231 1.51 1.72 -12.37
CA LYS A 231 1.70 3.06 -12.90
C LYS A 231 1.33 4.11 -11.85
N PRO A 232 2.21 5.08 -11.54
CA PRO A 232 1.83 6.23 -10.72
C PRO A 232 0.81 7.09 -11.45
N ILE A 233 -0.33 7.33 -10.80
CA ILE A 233 -1.35 8.29 -11.27
C ILE A 233 -1.31 9.59 -10.47
N PHE A 234 -0.75 9.55 -9.25
CA PHE A 234 -0.48 10.72 -8.43
C PHE A 234 0.71 10.43 -7.51
N SER A 235 1.56 11.44 -7.32
CA SER A 235 2.71 11.39 -6.41
C SER A 235 2.89 12.73 -5.71
N MET A 236 3.17 12.70 -4.42
CA MET A 236 3.53 13.89 -3.65
C MET A 236 4.59 13.60 -2.60
N THR A 237 5.19 14.66 -2.07
CA THR A 237 6.08 14.62 -0.91
C THR A 237 5.55 15.59 0.14
N LEU A 238 5.17 15.05 1.29
CA LEU A 238 4.81 15.79 2.50
C LEU A 238 6.07 16.03 3.32
N SER A 239 6.23 17.23 3.87
CA SER A 239 7.41 17.57 4.69
C SER A 239 7.00 18.12 6.05
N GLY A 240 7.47 17.48 7.12
CA GLY A 240 7.21 17.88 8.50
C GLY A 240 8.24 18.87 9.06
N TRP A 241 8.45 20.02 8.42
CA TRP A 241 9.18 21.13 9.07
C TRP A 241 8.37 21.68 10.26
N ILE A 242 9.03 22.42 11.17
CA ILE A 242 8.43 23.05 12.37
C ILE A 242 7.15 23.84 11.97
N GLY A 243 5.97 23.29 12.27
CA GLY A 243 4.65 23.80 11.90
C GLY A 243 3.56 22.72 11.98
N PRO A 244 2.29 23.02 11.65
CA PRO A 244 1.24 22.02 11.54
C PRO A 244 1.67 20.93 10.54
N PRO A 245 1.40 19.64 10.83
CA PRO A 245 1.86 18.57 9.97
C PRO A 245 1.31 18.75 8.54
N CYS A 246 2.17 18.62 7.53
CA CYS A 246 1.69 18.31 6.18
C CYS A 246 0.90 17.02 6.27
N ASP A 247 -0.36 17.05 5.85
CA ASP A 247 -1.22 15.87 5.85
C ASP A 247 -2.06 15.84 4.59
N TYR A 248 -2.70 14.71 4.34
CA TYR A 248 -3.57 14.54 3.19
C TYR A 248 -4.75 13.65 3.53
N ARG A 249 -5.85 13.86 2.83
CA ARG A 249 -7.02 13.01 2.92
C ARG A 249 -7.68 12.86 1.56
N PHE A 250 -8.26 11.69 1.34
CA PHE A 250 -9.16 11.46 0.22
C PHE A 250 -10.53 12.04 0.57
N VAL A 251 -11.06 12.92 -0.27
CA VAL A 251 -12.38 13.52 -0.10
C VAL A 251 -13.32 13.05 -1.20
N PRO A 252 -14.60 12.74 -0.89
CA PRO A 252 -15.54 12.31 -1.92
C PRO A 252 -15.71 13.34 -3.04
N ALA A 253 -15.64 12.90 -4.30
CA ALA A 253 -15.82 13.71 -5.50
C ALA A 253 -16.68 12.95 -6.54
N GLY A 254 -17.99 12.94 -6.34
CA GLY A 254 -18.90 12.12 -7.14
C GLY A 254 -18.61 10.63 -6.94
N ARG A 255 -18.29 9.92 -8.03
CA ARG A 255 -17.87 8.50 -7.97
C ARG A 255 -16.38 8.34 -7.60
N ALA A 256 -15.56 9.37 -7.83
CA ALA A 256 -14.13 9.37 -7.54
C ALA A 256 -13.81 9.96 -6.15
N LYS A 257 -12.52 10.07 -5.84
CA LYS A 257 -11.97 10.81 -4.70
C LYS A 257 -11.03 11.90 -5.21
N ASP A 258 -11.25 13.12 -4.76
CA ASP A 258 -10.22 14.14 -4.84
C ASP A 258 -9.22 13.92 -3.69
N ILE A 259 -7.99 14.39 -3.86
CA ILE A 259 -6.97 14.34 -2.80
C ILE A 259 -6.82 15.76 -2.27
N GLU A 260 -7.30 16.00 -1.05
CA GLU A 260 -7.08 17.25 -0.33
C GLU A 260 -5.77 17.15 0.44
N VAL A 261 -4.81 18.00 0.10
CA VAL A 261 -3.52 18.12 0.75
C VAL A 261 -3.54 19.38 1.63
N THR A 262 -3.22 19.22 2.90
CA THR A 262 -3.03 20.31 3.85
C THR A 262 -1.55 20.65 3.90
N LEU A 263 -1.21 21.84 3.41
CA LEU A 263 0.16 22.35 3.35
C LEU A 263 0.35 23.41 4.43
N PRO A 264 1.48 23.41 5.17
CA PRO A 264 1.83 24.53 6.02
C PRO A 264 2.12 25.75 5.13
N VAL A 265 1.47 26.87 5.42
CA VAL A 265 1.87 28.16 4.85
C VAL A 265 3.14 28.56 5.59
N VAL A 266 4.28 28.50 4.89
CA VAL A 266 5.55 29.03 5.42
C VAL A 266 5.45 30.56 5.41
N GLY A 267 4.77 31.11 6.40
CA GLY A 267 4.96 32.49 6.82
C GLY A 267 6.39 32.63 7.33
N VAL A 268 7.09 33.66 6.86
CA VAL A 268 8.42 34.11 7.30
C VAL A 268 8.67 33.76 8.77
N PHE A 269 9.86 33.20 9.08
CA PHE A 269 10.37 32.82 10.42
C PHE A 269 10.23 33.92 11.50
N ASP A 270 9.01 34.28 11.87
CA ASP A 270 8.66 35.11 13.01
C ASP A 270 7.71 34.29 13.88
N TRP A 271 8.20 34.02 15.08
CA TRP A 271 7.66 33.26 16.20
C TRP A 271 6.40 33.89 16.81
N ARG A 272 5.70 34.75 16.05
CA ARG A 272 4.63 35.65 16.50
C ARG A 272 3.31 35.52 15.73
N GLY A 273 3.20 34.62 14.76
CA GLY A 273 1.97 34.39 13.99
C GLY A 273 1.34 33.01 14.25
N GLU A 274 0.00 32.93 14.21
CA GLU A 274 -0.70 31.65 14.10
C GLU A 274 -0.23 30.93 12.83
N HIS A 275 0.16 29.66 12.94
CA HIS A 275 0.50 28.85 11.78
C HIS A 275 -0.73 28.68 10.89
N LEU A 276 -0.73 29.29 9.72
CA LEU A 276 -1.78 29.10 8.72
C LEU A 276 -1.50 27.83 7.92
N ALA A 277 -2.55 27.05 7.63
CA ALA A 277 -2.49 25.92 6.72
C ALA A 277 -3.35 26.24 5.49
N ASP A 278 -2.82 25.99 4.31
CA ASP A 278 -3.55 26.11 3.05
C ASP A 278 -3.94 24.72 2.56
N LYS A 279 -5.05 24.63 1.83
CA LYS A 279 -5.58 23.38 1.31
C LYS A 279 -5.51 23.40 -0.20
N SER A 280 -4.75 22.47 -0.75
CA SER A 280 -4.69 22.22 -2.19
C SER A 280 -5.49 20.97 -2.52
N LEU A 281 -6.32 21.04 -3.55
CA LEU A 281 -7.13 19.92 -4.01
C LEU A 281 -6.57 19.41 -5.34
N TRP A 282 -6.09 18.18 -5.35
CA TRP A 282 -5.81 17.48 -6.60
C TRP A 282 -7.08 16.78 -7.07
N LYS A 283 -7.41 17.01 -8.34
CA LYS A 283 -8.55 16.37 -9.01
C LYS A 283 -8.00 15.40 -10.03
N TYR A 284 -8.54 14.19 -10.02
CA TYR A 284 -8.26 13.24 -11.08
C TYR A 284 -8.99 13.67 -12.35
N ASP A 285 -8.24 13.96 -13.41
CA ASP A 285 -8.80 14.22 -14.73
C ASP A 285 -8.78 12.90 -15.51
N ALA A 286 -9.90 12.18 -15.46
CA ALA A 286 -10.15 11.01 -16.28
C ALA A 286 -10.42 11.50 -17.71
N GLY A 287 -9.35 11.73 -18.48
CA GLY A 287 -9.46 12.16 -19.88
C GLY A 287 -10.44 11.31 -20.69
#